data_AF-A0AAV5SHM8-F1
#
_entry.id   AF-A0AAV5SHM8-F1
#
_cell.length_a   1.000
_cell.length_b   1.000
_cell.length_c   1.000
_cell.angle_alpha   90.00
_cell.angle_beta   90.00
_cell.angle_gamma   90.00
#
_symmetry.space_group_name_H-M   'P 1'
#
loop_
_entity.id
_entity.type
_entity.pdbx_description
1 polymer ?
#
loop_
_entity_poly.entity_id
_entity_poly.type
_entity_poly.pdbx_seq_one_letter_code
_entity_poly.pdbx_strand_id
1 'polypeptide(L)'
;FSLPTWFETLPSTSKDSEDTIVIWEGIAAVQSSPSPLHLFKCIDGDIYQLEMTVGNVKVLSNGYWSCAEIRGHFENGETLTYHAETPEKADDMITAITNLLGTSLTQMIVRLDPDPLRLLEPHSIATRLDEWTEVCRSLAGKWTIVFDSNMPL
;
A
#
# COMPACT_ATOMS: atom_id res chain seq x y z
N PHE A 1 17.38 -11.73 -15.82
CA PHE A 1 16.04 -11.27 -15.44
C PHE A 1 16.03 -9.75 -15.58
N SER A 2 15.21 -9.21 -16.48
CA SER A 2 14.95 -7.77 -16.52
C SER A 2 13.93 -7.44 -15.45
N LEU A 3 14.24 -6.49 -14.58
CA LEU A 3 13.26 -5.96 -13.63
C LEU A 3 12.11 -5.31 -14.42
N PRO A 4 10.85 -5.44 -13.98
CA PRO A 4 9.73 -4.75 -14.60
C PRO A 4 9.96 -3.23 -14.62
N THR A 5 9.50 -2.52 -15.65
CA THR A 5 9.70 -1.06 -15.78
C THR A 5 9.01 -0.22 -14.70
N TRP A 6 8.05 -0.80 -13.99
CA TRP A 6 7.40 -0.21 -12.83
C TRP A 6 8.15 -0.45 -11.52
N PHE A 7 9.32 -1.09 -11.58
CA PHE A 7 10.14 -1.43 -10.43
C PHE A 7 11.54 -0.82 -10.56
N GLU A 8 11.89 0.09 -9.66
CA GLU A 8 13.22 0.70 -9.59
C GLU A 8 13.87 0.38 -8.24
N THR A 9 15.08 -0.16 -8.28
CA THR A 9 15.97 -0.20 -7.11
C THR A 9 16.80 1.07 -7.10
N LEU A 10 16.59 1.95 -6.12
CA LEU A 10 17.43 3.13 -5.96
C LEU A 10 18.82 2.73 -5.42
N PRO A 11 19.93 3.10 -6.09
CA PRO A 11 21.25 2.97 -5.49
C PRO A 11 21.37 3.93 -4.29
N SER A 12 21.96 3.46 -3.19
CA SER A 12 22.15 4.24 -1.96
C SER A 12 23.08 5.43 -2.18
N THR A 13 22.54 6.61 -2.50
CA THR A 13 23.30 7.86 -2.55
C THR A 13 23.22 8.61 -1.23
N SER A 14 23.47 7.93 -0.12
CA SER A 14 23.91 8.51 1.14
C SER A 14 24.51 7.38 1.97
N LYS A 15 25.56 7.67 2.72
CA LYS A 15 26.35 6.70 3.48
C LYS A 15 25.62 6.13 4.71
N ASP A 16 24.29 6.25 4.78
CA ASP A 16 23.47 5.76 5.89
C ASP A 16 22.28 4.95 5.34
N SER A 17 22.32 3.64 5.59
CA SER A 17 21.38 2.56 5.25
C SER A 17 21.46 1.93 3.85
N GLU A 18 22.21 0.83 3.78
CA GLU A 18 21.83 -0.29 2.89
C GLU A 18 20.40 -0.73 3.27
N ASP A 19 19.60 -1.13 2.27
CA ASP A 19 18.29 -1.81 2.40
C ASP A 19 17.02 -0.94 2.53
N THR A 20 16.80 0.03 1.63
CA THR A 20 15.46 0.64 1.40
C THR A 20 14.93 0.34 0.00
N ILE A 21 13.68 -0.13 -0.10
CA ILE A 21 12.96 -0.31 -1.37
C ILE A 21 11.84 0.72 -1.43
N VAL A 22 11.73 1.41 -2.57
CA VAL A 22 10.64 2.35 -2.83
C VAL A 22 9.67 1.69 -3.82
N ILE A 23 8.42 1.51 -3.40
CA ILE A 23 7.33 1.08 -4.28
C ILE A 23 6.51 2.31 -4.69
N TRP A 24 6.10 2.35 -5.96
CA TRP A 24 5.24 3.40 -6.50
C TRP A 24 3.76 3.05 -6.34
N GLU A 25 2.89 4.01 -6.67
CA GLU A 25 1.44 3.81 -6.68
C GLU A 25 1.01 2.54 -7.43
N GLY A 26 -0.06 1.92 -6.95
CA GLY A 26 -0.59 0.71 -7.57
C GLY A 26 0.25 -0.56 -7.31
N ILE A 27 1.38 -0.45 -6.60
CA ILE A 27 2.20 -1.60 -6.19
C ILE A 27 2.02 -1.83 -4.69
N ALA A 28 1.57 -3.03 -4.33
CA ALA A 28 1.52 -3.48 -2.94
C ALA A 28 2.73 -4.35 -2.62
N ALA A 29 3.28 -4.17 -1.42
CA ALA A 29 4.38 -4.96 -0.89
C ALA A 29 3.91 -5.75 0.34
N VAL A 30 4.15 -7.06 0.33
CA VAL A 30 3.94 -7.94 1.49
C VAL A 30 5.29 -8.47 1.93
N GLN A 31 5.66 -8.17 3.18
CA GLN A 31 6.91 -8.61 3.77
C GLN A 31 6.67 -9.73 4.78
N SER A 32 7.41 -10.82 4.60
CA SER A 32 7.51 -11.92 5.56
C SER A 32 8.90 -11.85 6.19
N SER A 33 9.01 -11.73 7.52
CA SER A 33 10.31 -11.82 8.20
C SER A 33 10.64 -13.31 8.44
N PRO A 34 11.77 -13.85 7.96
CA PRO A 34 13.00 -13.16 7.49
C PRO A 34 13.19 -13.03 5.96
N SER A 35 12.31 -13.60 5.13
CA SER A 35 12.31 -13.53 3.65
C SER A 35 11.19 -14.45 3.15
N PRO A 36 10.49 -14.17 2.04
CA PRO A 36 10.78 -13.14 1.02
C PRO A 36 9.89 -11.87 1.09
N LEU A 37 10.23 -10.86 0.28
CA LEU A 37 9.35 -9.74 -0.05
C LEU A 37 8.57 -10.10 -1.32
N HIS A 38 7.24 -9.97 -1.26
CA HIS A 38 6.38 -10.11 -2.42
C HIS A 38 5.84 -8.75 -2.85
N LEU A 39 5.94 -8.46 -4.14
CA LEU A 39 5.37 -7.28 -4.77
C LEU A 39 4.20 -7.69 -5.64
N PHE A 40 3.10 -6.97 -5.53
CA PHE A 40 1.86 -7.21 -6.26
C PHE A 40 1.48 -5.99 -7.08
N LYS A 41 1.01 -6.22 -8.30
CA LYS A 41 0.46 -5.19 -9.17
C LYS A 41 -0.75 -5.73 -9.92
N CYS A 42 -1.81 -4.94 -9.99
CA CYS A 42 -2.98 -5.25 -10.81
C CYS A 42 -2.81 -4.60 -12.20
N ILE A 43 -2.96 -5.39 -13.26
CA ILE A 43 -2.92 -4.92 -14.65
C ILE A 43 -4.10 -5.59 -15.37
N ASP A 44 -5.01 -4.78 -15.92
CA ASP A 44 -6.21 -5.25 -16.63
C ASP A 44 -7.07 -6.26 -15.84
N GLY A 45 -7.10 -6.12 -14.51
CA GLY A 45 -7.85 -6.99 -13.58
C GLY A 45 -7.08 -8.23 -13.12
N ASP A 46 -5.91 -8.50 -13.70
CA ASP A 46 -5.05 -9.61 -13.30
C ASP A 46 -4.00 -9.16 -12.28
N ILE A 47 -3.79 -9.98 -11.25
CA ILE A 47 -2.78 -9.75 -10.22
C ILE A 47 -1.47 -10.42 -10.65
N TYR A 48 -0.42 -9.62 -10.75
CA TYR A 48 0.95 -10.06 -10.99
C TYR A 48 1.74 -10.01 -9.70
N GLN A 49 2.52 -11.07 -9.45
CA GLN A 49 3.37 -11.19 -8.28
C GLN A 49 4.85 -11.28 -8.69
N LEU A 50 5.70 -10.55 -7.99
CA LEU A 50 7.16 -10.67 -8.05
C LEU A 50 7.69 -11.01 -6.66
N GLU A 51 8.39 -12.14 -6.54
CA GLU A 51 9.11 -12.51 -5.33
C GLU A 51 10.55 -11.99 -5.37
N MET A 52 11.00 -11.39 -4.28
CA MET A 52 12.35 -10.89 -4.12
C MET A 52 12.95 -11.41 -2.82
N THR A 53 14.10 -12.10 -2.94
CA THR A 53 14.92 -12.45 -1.79
C THR A 53 15.70 -11.20 -1.37
N VAL A 54 15.21 -10.54 -0.33
CA VAL A 54 15.79 -9.33 0.24
C VAL A 54 16.05 -9.56 1.73
N GLY A 55 17.07 -8.88 2.28
CA GLY A 55 17.30 -8.85 3.72
C GLY A 55 16.21 -8.08 4.46
N ASN A 56 16.52 -7.57 5.66
CA ASN A 56 15.64 -6.68 6.40
C ASN A 56 15.58 -5.30 5.72
N VAL A 57 14.83 -5.21 4.63
CA VAL A 57 14.61 -3.96 3.89
C VAL A 57 13.45 -3.17 4.47
N LYS A 58 13.64 -1.86 4.53
CA LYS A 58 12.55 -0.92 4.76
C LYS A 58 11.82 -0.70 3.44
N VAL A 59 10.52 -0.96 3.40
CA VAL A 59 9.69 -0.56 2.26
C VAL A 59 9.13 0.84 2.52
N LEU A 60 9.44 1.75 1.61
CA LEU A 60 8.78 3.05 1.49
C LEU A 60 7.80 2.96 0.33
N SER A 61 6.65 3.61 0.48
CA SER A 61 5.71 3.74 -0.62
C SER A 61 5.56 5.21 -0.97
N ASN A 62 5.69 5.52 -2.26
CA ASN A 62 5.43 6.82 -2.83
C ASN A 62 4.20 6.74 -3.75
N GLY A 63 3.36 7.75 -3.70
CA GLY A 63 2.21 7.90 -4.59
C GLY A 63 1.89 9.38 -4.75
N TYR A 64 0.94 9.71 -5.63
CA TYR A 64 0.44 11.08 -5.70
C TYR A 64 -0.25 11.46 -4.38
N TRP A 65 -0.32 12.77 -4.10
CA TRP A 65 -0.99 13.31 -2.92
C TRP A 65 -2.48 12.94 -2.82
N SER A 66 -3.10 12.54 -3.93
CA SER A 66 -4.48 12.04 -3.99
C SER A 66 -4.63 10.57 -3.58
N CYS A 67 -3.54 9.81 -3.49
CA CYS A 67 -3.56 8.41 -3.07
C CYS A 67 -3.70 8.28 -1.54
N ALA A 68 -3.95 7.05 -1.08
CA ALA A 68 -3.88 6.71 0.34
C ALA A 68 -2.74 5.72 0.58
N GLU A 69 -1.95 5.97 1.63
CA GLU A 69 -0.95 5.02 2.13
C GLU A 69 -1.67 4.02 3.05
N ILE A 70 -1.61 2.74 2.71
CA ILE A 70 -2.17 1.64 3.48
C ILE A 70 -1.03 0.83 4.07
N ARG A 71 -1.11 0.60 5.39
CA ARG A 71 -0.25 -0.36 6.09
C ARG A 71 -1.11 -1.37 6.82
N GLY A 72 -0.68 -2.62 6.85
CA GLY A 72 -1.48 -3.65 7.50
C GLY A 72 -0.70 -4.84 7.99
N HIS A 73 -1.37 -5.67 8.79
CA HIS A 73 -0.83 -6.91 9.35
C HIS A 73 -1.77 -8.07 9.07
N PHE A 74 -1.24 -9.12 8.47
CA PHE A 74 -1.94 -10.39 8.25
C PHE A 74 -1.82 -11.30 9.48
N GLU A 75 -2.74 -12.25 9.62
CA GLU A 75 -2.77 -13.19 10.74
C GLU A 75 -1.52 -14.09 10.81
N ASN A 76 -0.92 -14.41 9.65
CA ASN A 76 0.32 -15.17 9.55
C ASN A 76 1.59 -14.37 9.94
N GLY A 77 1.43 -13.10 10.33
CA GLY A 77 2.53 -12.22 10.73
C GLY A 77 3.15 -11.39 9.60
N GLU A 78 2.68 -11.54 8.36
CA GLU A 78 3.15 -10.74 7.23
C GLU A 78 2.63 -9.30 7.30
N THR A 79 3.38 -8.36 6.74
CA THR A 79 3.04 -6.94 6.78
C THR A 79 2.83 -6.38 5.38
N LEU A 80 1.72 -5.66 5.20
CA LEU A 80 1.35 -4.96 3.96
C LEU A 80 1.84 -3.51 3.99
N THR A 81 2.39 -3.04 2.87
CA THR A 81 2.57 -1.63 2.54
C THR A 81 2.07 -1.37 1.12
N TYR A 82 1.16 -0.41 0.93
CA TYR A 82 0.54 -0.15 -0.37
C TYR A 82 0.13 1.32 -0.53
N HIS A 83 0.47 1.96 -1.65
CA HIS A 83 -0.18 3.22 -2.06
C HIS A 83 -1.31 2.92 -3.05
N ALA A 84 -2.54 3.05 -2.56
CA ALA A 84 -3.73 2.81 -3.35
C ALA A 84 -4.23 4.12 -3.99
N GLU A 85 -4.51 4.06 -5.29
CA GLU A 85 -5.03 5.19 -6.06
C GLU A 85 -6.48 5.51 -5.70
N THR A 86 -7.30 4.47 -5.51
CA THR A 86 -8.73 4.58 -5.18
C THR A 86 -9.13 3.53 -4.14
N PRO A 87 -10.25 3.74 -3.42
CA PRO A 87 -10.82 2.74 -2.51
C PRO A 87 -11.08 1.39 -3.19
N GLU A 88 -11.61 1.38 -4.41
CA GLU A 88 -11.93 0.14 -5.15
C GLU A 88 -10.67 -0.65 -5.49
N LYS A 89 -9.62 0.03 -5.96
CA LYS A 89 -8.32 -0.61 -6.23
C LYS A 89 -7.69 -1.16 -4.95
N ALA A 90 -7.92 -0.51 -3.81
CA ALA A 90 -7.51 -1.03 -2.50
C ALA A 90 -8.22 -2.34 -2.16
N ASP A 91 -9.54 -2.37 -2.30
CA ASP A 91 -10.36 -3.56 -2.05
C ASP A 91 -9.96 -4.73 -2.95
N ASP A 92 -9.85 -4.49 -4.26
CA ASP A 92 -9.44 -5.51 -5.25
C ASP A 92 -8.07 -6.11 -4.93
N MET A 93 -7.07 -5.25 -4.70
CA MET A 93 -5.69 -5.66 -4.43
C MET A 93 -5.60 -6.46 -3.13
N ILE A 94 -6.17 -5.95 -2.03
CA ILE A 94 -6.05 -6.56 -0.71
C ILE A 94 -6.85 -7.87 -0.65
N THR A 95 -8.02 -7.94 -1.29
CA THR A 95 -8.80 -9.17 -1.41
C THR A 95 -8.03 -10.24 -2.18
N ALA A 96 -7.42 -9.88 -3.31
CA ALA A 96 -6.63 -10.81 -4.07
C ALA A 96 -5.37 -11.29 -3.32
N ILE A 97 -4.65 -10.40 -2.62
CA ILE A 97 -3.53 -10.78 -1.75
C ILE A 97 -3.99 -11.73 -0.64
N THR A 98 -5.10 -11.42 0.03
CA THR A 98 -5.72 -12.26 1.08
C THR A 98 -6.03 -13.66 0.56
N ASN A 99 -6.60 -13.75 -0.64
CA ASN A 99 -6.92 -15.02 -1.29
C ASN A 99 -5.67 -15.82 -1.68
N LEU A 100 -4.63 -15.14 -2.19
CA LEU A 100 -3.36 -15.76 -2.59
C LEU A 100 -2.58 -16.31 -1.38
N LEU A 101 -2.54 -15.55 -0.29
CA LEU A 101 -1.83 -15.93 0.93
C LEU A 101 -2.63 -16.89 1.83
N GLY A 102 -3.95 -16.99 1.62
CA GLY A 102 -4.83 -17.81 2.45
C GLY A 102 -4.91 -17.33 3.91
N THR A 103 -4.69 -16.04 4.16
CA THR A 103 -4.66 -15.42 5.49
C THR A 103 -5.39 -14.08 5.45
N SER A 104 -6.13 -13.76 6.50
CA SER A 104 -6.90 -12.51 6.58
C SER A 104 -6.06 -11.35 7.12
N LEU A 105 -6.39 -10.14 6.66
CA LEU A 105 -5.85 -8.91 7.22
C LEU A 105 -6.50 -8.63 8.58
N THR A 106 -5.69 -8.55 9.63
CA THR A 106 -6.18 -8.39 11.01
C THR A 106 -6.18 -6.93 11.47
N GLN A 107 -5.24 -6.14 10.95
CA GLN A 107 -5.09 -4.73 11.24
C GLN A 107 -4.79 -3.93 9.97
N MET A 108 -5.41 -2.77 9.84
CA MET A 108 -5.14 -1.82 8.76
C MET A 108 -5.03 -0.38 9.28
N ILE A 109 -4.09 0.37 8.73
CA ILE A 109 -3.96 1.81 8.92
C ILE A 109 -3.99 2.44 7.55
N VAL A 110 -4.93 3.34 7.32
CA VAL A 110 -5.01 4.13 6.10
C VAL A 110 -4.64 5.56 6.43
N ARG A 111 -3.60 6.09 5.79
CA ARG A 111 -3.19 7.48 5.89
C ARG A 111 -3.50 8.18 4.59
N LEU A 112 -4.30 9.23 4.65
CA LEU A 112 -4.76 9.95 3.47
C LEU A 112 -4.98 11.43 3.75
N ASP A 113 -4.97 12.20 2.69
CA ASP A 113 -5.48 13.56 2.69
C ASP A 113 -7.01 13.55 2.46
N PRO A 114 -7.83 14.12 3.36
CA PRO A 114 -9.28 14.19 3.18
C PRO A 114 -9.69 15.13 2.04
N ASP A 115 -8.84 16.12 1.68
CA ASP A 115 -9.10 17.09 0.61
C ASP A 115 -7.84 17.26 -0.28
N PRO A 116 -7.46 16.22 -1.05
CA PRO A 116 -6.20 16.23 -1.78
C PRO A 116 -6.14 17.34 -2.84
N LEU A 117 -7.29 17.78 -3.36
CA LEU A 117 -7.37 18.85 -4.36
C LEU A 117 -7.50 20.25 -3.74
N ARG A 118 -7.56 20.37 -2.40
CA ARG A 118 -7.68 21.63 -1.67
C ARG A 118 -8.90 22.46 -2.11
N LEU A 119 -9.98 21.78 -2.48
CA LEU A 119 -11.18 22.44 -2.97
C LEU A 119 -12.07 22.92 -1.82
N LEU A 120 -11.84 22.44 -0.60
CA LEU A 120 -12.62 22.74 0.60
C LEU A 120 -14.12 22.42 0.45
N GLU A 121 -14.44 21.47 -0.44
CA GLU A 121 -15.81 21.06 -0.73
C GLU A 121 -16.27 19.98 0.27
N PRO A 122 -17.16 20.30 1.23
CA PRO A 122 -17.47 19.40 2.34
C PRO A 122 -18.06 18.07 1.89
N HIS A 123 -18.82 18.08 0.79
CA HIS A 123 -19.42 16.86 0.24
C HIS A 123 -18.38 15.91 -0.36
N SER A 124 -17.38 16.45 -1.07
CA SER A 124 -16.27 15.66 -1.62
C SER A 124 -15.44 15.02 -0.50
N ILE A 125 -15.12 15.82 0.52
CA ILE A 125 -14.39 15.35 1.71
C ILE A 125 -15.15 14.23 2.41
N ALA A 126 -16.45 14.44 2.68
CA ALA A 126 -17.28 13.44 3.34
C ALA A 126 -17.36 12.14 2.53
N THR A 127 -17.59 12.25 1.22
CA THR A 127 -17.67 11.08 0.32
C THR A 127 -16.38 10.27 0.35
N ARG A 128 -15.22 10.93 0.19
CA ARG A 128 -13.92 10.27 0.26
C ARG A 128 -13.70 9.57 1.61
N LEU A 129 -14.07 10.21 2.71
CA LEU A 129 -13.93 9.61 4.04
C LEU A 129 -14.85 8.40 4.23
N ASP A 130 -16.08 8.46 3.71
CA ASP A 130 -17.04 7.38 3.78
C ASP A 130 -16.57 6.17 2.97
N GLU A 131 -16.09 6.38 1.74
CA GLU A 131 -15.55 5.31 0.87
C GLU A 131 -14.35 4.60 1.53
N TRP A 132 -13.37 5.34 2.03
CA TRP A 132 -12.22 4.74 2.72
C TRP A 132 -12.60 4.05 4.02
N THR A 133 -13.61 4.56 4.73
CA THR A 133 -14.15 3.90 5.92
C THR A 133 -14.84 2.58 5.58
N GLU A 134 -15.55 2.51 4.46
CA GLU A 134 -16.18 1.29 3.99
C GLU A 134 -15.14 0.20 3.66
N VAL A 135 -14.10 0.56 2.91
CA VAL A 135 -12.97 -0.34 2.60
C VAL A 135 -12.28 -0.83 3.88
N CYS A 136 -12.06 0.05 4.86
CA CYS A 136 -11.49 -0.35 6.13
C CYS A 136 -12.34 -1.38 6.88
N ARG A 137 -13.67 -1.18 6.84
CA ARG A 137 -14.63 -2.05 7.50
C ARG A 137 -14.77 -3.42 6.80
N SER A 138 -14.65 -3.46 5.47
CA SER A 138 -14.76 -4.71 4.71
C SER A 138 -13.51 -5.58 4.86
N LEU A 139 -12.31 -4.98 4.89
CA LEU A 139 -11.06 -5.71 4.74
C LEU A 139 -10.39 -6.13 6.06
N ALA A 140 -10.61 -5.41 7.17
CA ALA A 140 -9.85 -5.64 8.40
C ALA A 140 -10.69 -5.62 9.67
N GLY A 141 -10.39 -6.53 10.60
CA GLY A 141 -11.05 -6.62 11.91
C GLY A 141 -10.76 -5.41 12.82
N LYS A 142 -9.59 -4.78 12.67
CA LYS A 142 -9.22 -3.53 13.33
C LYS A 142 -8.67 -2.55 12.31
N TRP A 143 -9.10 -1.31 12.37
CA TRP A 143 -8.63 -0.31 11.44
C TRP A 143 -8.60 1.10 12.05
N THR A 144 -7.74 1.94 11.46
CA THR A 144 -7.60 3.36 11.79
C THR A 144 -7.41 4.16 10.52
N ILE A 145 -8.12 5.29 10.40
CA ILE A 145 -7.82 6.30 9.36
C ILE A 145 -7.06 7.46 10.01
N VAL A 146 -5.92 7.82 9.42
CA VAL A 146 -5.07 8.94 9.83
C VAL A 146 -5.18 10.02 8.77
N PHE A 147 -5.67 11.20 9.16
CA PHE A 147 -5.75 12.35 8.27
C PHE A 147 -4.39 13.04 8.24
N ASP A 148 -3.86 13.21 7.04
CA ASP A 148 -2.60 13.90 6.83
C ASP A 148 -2.69 14.86 5.65
N SER A 149 -2.75 16.16 5.95
CA SER A 149 -2.74 17.22 4.96
C SER A 149 -1.34 17.53 4.41
N ASN A 150 -0.30 16.84 4.89
CA ASN A 150 1.08 16.98 4.43
C ASN A 150 1.53 15.74 3.65
N MET A 151 0.60 14.96 3.11
CA MET A 151 0.93 13.95 2.12
C MET A 151 1.77 14.60 1.00
N PRO A 152 2.91 14.01 0.62
CA PRO A 152 3.82 14.62 -0.34
C PRO A 152 3.12 14.88 -1.68
N LEU A 153 3.27 16.11 -2.19
CA LEU A 153 2.85 16.55 -3.53
C LEU A 153 3.80 16.02 -4.61
#